data_AF-A0A7L9FG60-F1
#
_entry.id   AF-A0A7L9FG60-F1
#
_cell.length_a   1.000
_cell.length_b   1.000
_cell.length_c   1.000
_cell.angle_alpha   90.00
_cell.angle_beta   90.00
_cell.angle_gamma   90.00
#
_symmetry.space_group_name_H-M   'P 1'
#
loop_
_entity.id
_entity.type
_entity.pdbx_description
1 polymer ?
#
loop_
_entity_poly.entity_id
_entity_poly.type
_entity_poly.pdbx_seq_one_letter_code
_entity_poly.pdbx_strand_id
1 'polypeptide(L)'
;MVVDVNKRLLLLLLAVVVVVALIAFFAALTPKAPPTQGVAPPAQGVTLYVITRHEQTIQDVTRKMFLNSEIAKKYNIVNIVFLPVNAEQWPEYIKNAASKGQGIDVAWGGGPTLFNIIDEQGLIEPLDPSKVPEFALVLEEMKKIPSTIAGAPTYKVGSDGLVHWIGASVSSFGFTVNKDLLSRYNLPTPKKWADLGNPVYARTLPAVPLVGIADPTMSTSNTRMFEIILQAYGWDAGWRALTLIAANAKVYSGSSDVRDAVIRGDIAVGTTIDFYGYTAQQQNPACLYIIPANESIVNADPIAVLKGARHPREAAVFVAWVLNETGGQLVWFDPNINRLPINPRVFNTPEGSKRPDLKAALAEIEKAGGINFNETLSSLWVTAVVDYFKATLVDVHADLQSVWAQIAQAYLNGKITKDQFGRLIDSLTAPITFTDPLTNTQTTFTLEYAVKISKYLASDPSIYQNLMNQWKDAARARYLKAADLLKQMTGS
;
A
#
# COMPACT_ATOMS: atom_id res chain seq x y z
N MET A 1 -26.45 75.50 -15.59
CA MET A 1 -25.73 74.63 -14.63
C MET A 1 -25.21 73.33 -15.26
N VAL A 2 -24.82 73.32 -16.55
CA VAL A 2 -24.24 72.14 -17.24
C VAL A 2 -22.90 72.47 -17.96
N VAL A 3 -22.54 73.75 -18.09
CA VAL A 3 -21.31 74.17 -18.81
C VAL A 3 -20.06 74.20 -17.92
N ASP A 4 -20.20 74.30 -16.60
CA ASP A 4 -19.06 74.51 -15.68
C ASP A 4 -18.42 73.19 -15.17
N VAL A 5 -19.14 72.07 -15.26
CA VAL A 5 -18.63 70.75 -14.85
C VAL A 5 -17.65 70.18 -15.89
N ASN A 6 -17.87 70.46 -17.18
CA ASN A 6 -17.01 69.95 -18.26
C ASN A 6 -15.62 70.61 -18.30
N LYS A 7 -15.48 71.88 -17.89
CA LYS A 7 -14.16 72.54 -17.85
C LYS A 7 -13.26 71.98 -16.74
N ARG A 8 -13.82 71.67 -15.56
CA ARG A 8 -13.07 71.07 -14.45
C ARG A 8 -12.64 69.63 -14.75
N LEU A 9 -13.49 68.84 -15.41
CA LEU A 9 -13.15 67.48 -15.81
C LEU A 9 -12.05 67.44 -16.89
N LEU A 10 -12.09 68.38 -17.85
CA LEU A 10 -11.08 68.51 -18.89
C LEU A 10 -9.71 68.94 -18.32
N LEU A 11 -9.70 69.85 -17.34
CA LEU A 11 -8.47 70.29 -16.65
C LEU A 11 -7.85 69.16 -15.81
N LEU A 12 -8.67 68.33 -15.15
CA LEU A 12 -8.20 67.14 -14.42
C LEU A 12 -7.61 66.08 -15.35
N LEU A 13 -8.23 65.83 -16.50
CA LEU A 13 -7.70 64.90 -17.50
C LEU A 13 -6.38 65.39 -18.11
N LEU A 14 -6.26 66.70 -18.40
CA LEU A 14 -5.00 67.28 -18.89
C LEU A 14 -3.88 67.20 -17.83
N ALA A 15 -4.19 67.45 -16.56
CA ALA A 15 -3.22 67.33 -15.48
C ALA A 15 -2.70 65.88 -15.32
N VAL A 16 -3.58 64.89 -15.43
CA VAL A 16 -3.19 63.46 -15.36
C VAL A 16 -2.31 63.07 -16.56
N VAL A 17 -2.64 63.52 -17.76
CA VAL A 17 -1.82 63.23 -18.96
C VAL A 17 -0.42 63.87 -18.86
N VAL A 18 -0.31 65.10 -18.34
CA VAL A 18 0.98 65.76 -18.13
C VAL A 18 1.82 65.05 -17.06
N VAL A 19 1.20 64.57 -15.97
CA VAL A 19 1.91 63.81 -14.93
C VAL A 19 2.40 62.46 -15.47
N VAL A 20 1.59 61.74 -16.24
CA VAL A 20 2.00 60.46 -16.86
C VAL A 20 3.12 60.66 -17.89
N ALA A 21 3.06 61.74 -18.68
CA ALA A 21 4.12 62.08 -19.63
C ALA A 21 5.44 62.48 -18.92
N LEU A 22 5.36 63.19 -17.79
CA LEU A 22 6.53 63.55 -16.99
C LEU A 22 7.17 62.33 -16.31
N ILE A 23 6.38 61.38 -15.83
CA ILE A 23 6.88 60.11 -15.26
C ILE A 23 7.58 59.27 -16.34
N ALA A 24 6.99 59.18 -17.54
CA ALA A 24 7.60 58.48 -18.67
C ALA A 24 8.91 59.15 -19.15
N PHE A 25 8.96 60.49 -19.13
CA PHE A 25 10.15 61.25 -19.50
C PHE A 25 11.30 61.08 -18.48
N PHE A 26 10.99 61.07 -17.18
CA PHE A 26 11.98 60.82 -16.13
C PHE A 26 12.47 59.36 -16.10
N ALA A 27 11.61 58.38 -16.43
CA ALA A 27 12.03 56.99 -16.56
C ALA A 27 13.02 56.78 -17.74
N ALA A 28 12.86 57.55 -18.83
CA ALA A 28 13.71 57.48 -20.02
C ALA A 28 15.09 58.14 -19.87
N LEU A 29 15.29 58.96 -18.82
CA LEU A 29 16.55 59.68 -18.56
C LEU A 29 17.48 58.97 -17.56
N THR A 30 17.13 57.75 -17.12
CA THR A 30 18.03 56.96 -16.26
C THR A 30 19.14 56.31 -17.11
N PRO A 31 20.43 56.54 -16.82
CA PRO A 31 21.51 55.96 -17.61
C PRO A 31 21.51 54.43 -17.49
N LYS A 32 21.44 53.76 -18.64
CA LYS A 32 21.47 52.30 -18.76
C LYS A 32 22.83 51.79 -18.27
N ALA A 33 22.83 50.95 -17.22
CA ALA A 33 24.04 50.30 -16.73
C ALA A 33 24.70 49.46 -17.85
N PRO A 34 26.05 49.34 -17.88
CA PRO A 34 26.73 48.53 -18.88
C PRO A 34 26.27 47.06 -18.81
N PRO A 35 26.25 46.34 -19.93
CA PRO A 35 25.87 44.93 -19.93
C PRO A 35 26.90 44.12 -19.13
N THR A 36 26.52 43.68 -17.93
CA THR A 36 27.22 42.63 -17.20
C THR A 36 27.21 41.38 -18.06
N GLN A 37 28.40 40.88 -18.41
CA GLN A 37 28.57 39.57 -19.02
C GLN A 37 27.83 38.55 -18.16
N GLY A 38 26.81 37.92 -18.76
CA GLY A 38 25.92 37.00 -18.06
C GLY A 38 26.69 35.80 -17.55
N VAL A 39 26.92 35.74 -16.25
CA VAL A 39 27.05 34.47 -15.55
C VAL A 39 25.67 33.82 -15.68
N ALA A 40 25.61 32.67 -16.36
CA ALA A 40 24.38 31.87 -16.41
C ALA A 40 23.82 31.71 -14.99
N PRO A 41 22.49 31.80 -14.77
CA PRO A 41 21.92 31.48 -13.47
C PRO A 41 22.47 30.13 -13.01
N PRO A 42 22.89 29.95 -11.74
CA PRO A 42 23.31 28.65 -11.26
C PRO A 42 22.20 27.65 -11.60
N ALA A 43 22.56 26.56 -12.28
CA ALA A 43 21.60 25.56 -12.73
C ALA A 43 20.69 25.17 -11.55
N GLN A 44 19.41 25.50 -11.66
CA GLN A 44 18.43 25.24 -10.62
C GLN A 44 18.45 23.73 -10.32
N GLY A 45 18.76 23.35 -9.08
CA GLY A 45 18.97 21.95 -8.71
C GLY A 45 17.74 21.07 -9.02
N VAL A 46 17.98 19.79 -9.31
CA VAL A 46 16.94 18.83 -9.67
C VAL A 46 16.13 18.43 -8.43
N THR A 47 14.81 18.46 -8.56
CA THR A 47 13.87 17.88 -7.58
C THR A 47 13.21 16.65 -8.18
N LEU A 48 13.46 15.49 -7.58
CA LEU A 48 12.79 14.24 -7.98
C LEU A 48 11.40 14.14 -7.36
N TYR A 49 10.44 13.65 -8.14
CA TYR A 49 9.09 13.32 -7.68
C TYR A 49 8.89 11.81 -7.65
N VAL A 50 8.63 11.26 -6.46
CA VAL A 50 8.52 9.81 -6.23
C VAL A 50 7.12 9.49 -5.71
N ILE A 51 6.31 8.79 -6.49
CA ILE A 51 5.02 8.25 -6.01
C ILE A 51 5.28 6.99 -5.20
N THR A 52 4.72 6.91 -3.98
CA THR A 52 5.10 5.85 -3.04
C THR A 52 4.00 5.43 -2.07
N ARG A 53 4.04 4.16 -1.66
CA ARG A 53 3.24 3.59 -0.56
C ARG A 53 4.05 3.37 0.71
N HIS A 54 5.34 3.73 0.73
CA HIS A 54 6.18 3.62 1.93
C HIS A 54 5.74 4.59 3.01
N GLU A 55 5.87 4.19 4.27
CA GLU A 55 5.59 5.07 5.41
C GLU A 55 6.60 6.23 5.50
N GLN A 56 6.23 7.27 6.26
CA GLN A 56 6.99 8.50 6.37
C GLN A 56 8.45 8.28 6.82
N THR A 57 8.70 7.35 7.75
CA THR A 57 10.05 7.05 8.25
C THR A 57 11.00 6.62 7.14
N ILE A 58 10.56 5.74 6.23
CA ILE A 58 11.36 5.29 5.08
C ILE A 58 11.69 6.48 4.18
N GLN A 59 10.68 7.30 3.88
CA GLN A 59 10.84 8.49 3.04
C GLN A 59 11.87 9.47 3.63
N ASP A 60 11.81 9.73 4.93
CA ASP A 60 12.67 10.71 5.60
C ASP A 60 14.12 10.24 5.69
N VAL A 61 14.34 8.97 6.09
CA VAL A 61 15.68 8.38 6.14
C VAL A 61 16.28 8.32 4.74
N THR A 62 15.52 7.88 3.74
CA THR A 62 15.97 7.87 2.34
C THR A 62 16.32 9.27 1.82
N ARG A 63 15.46 10.27 2.03
CA ARG A 63 15.74 11.66 1.61
C ARG A 63 17.05 12.14 2.21
N LYS A 64 17.23 11.94 3.53
CA LYS A 64 18.43 12.35 4.25
C LYS A 64 19.68 11.65 3.72
N MET A 65 19.64 10.33 3.54
CA MET A 65 20.80 9.57 3.12
C MET A 65 21.16 9.83 1.65
N PHE A 66 20.16 9.89 0.77
CA PHE A 66 20.39 10.12 -0.65
C PHE A 66 20.92 11.53 -0.92
N LEU A 67 20.29 12.58 -0.40
CA LEU A 67 20.70 13.96 -0.68
C LEU A 67 22.09 14.31 -0.12
N ASN A 68 22.55 13.58 0.90
CA ASN A 68 23.92 13.72 1.43
C ASN A 68 24.97 12.90 0.66
N SER A 69 24.54 12.01 -0.24
CA SER A 69 25.45 11.14 -0.99
C SER A 69 26.22 11.89 -2.08
N GLU A 70 27.41 11.40 -2.41
CA GLU A 70 28.22 11.93 -3.51
C GLU A 70 27.51 11.80 -4.87
N ILE A 71 26.66 10.77 -5.04
CA ILE A 71 25.93 10.56 -6.29
C ILE A 71 24.83 11.62 -6.48
N ALA A 72 24.11 12.02 -5.42
CA ALA A 72 23.13 13.10 -5.51
C ALA A 72 23.80 14.44 -5.85
N LYS A 73 24.94 14.74 -5.21
CA LYS A 73 25.75 15.93 -5.51
C LYS A 73 26.24 15.93 -6.97
N LYS A 74 26.78 14.81 -7.44
CA LYS A 74 27.28 14.65 -8.82
C LYS A 74 26.20 14.93 -9.87
N TYR A 75 24.96 14.52 -9.61
CA TYR A 75 23.83 14.72 -10.52
C TYR A 75 23.00 15.97 -10.22
N ASN A 76 23.48 16.85 -9.33
CA ASN A 76 22.80 18.08 -8.91
C ASN A 76 21.36 17.84 -8.42
N ILE A 77 21.11 16.72 -7.74
CA ILE A 77 19.81 16.40 -7.15
C ILE A 77 19.77 17.00 -5.75
N VAL A 78 18.93 18.00 -5.56
CA VAL A 78 18.89 18.81 -4.33
C VAL A 78 17.66 18.53 -3.48
N ASN A 79 16.65 17.83 -4.02
CA ASN A 79 15.44 17.51 -3.28
C ASN A 79 14.75 16.24 -3.80
N ILE A 80 13.98 15.59 -2.92
CA ILE A 80 13.03 14.53 -3.26
C ILE A 80 11.67 14.85 -2.63
N VAL A 81 10.65 14.93 -3.47
CA VAL A 81 9.24 15.04 -3.09
C VAL A 81 8.61 13.66 -3.21
N PHE A 82 8.21 13.09 -2.07
CA PHE A 82 7.43 11.85 -2.06
C PHE A 82 5.94 12.18 -2.11
N LEU A 83 5.20 11.45 -2.94
CA LEU A 83 3.77 11.62 -3.19
C LEU A 83 3.03 10.41 -2.60
N PRO A 84 2.42 10.53 -1.41
CA PRO A 84 1.75 9.43 -0.71
C PRO A 84 0.33 9.21 -1.28
N VAL A 85 0.26 8.84 -2.56
CA VAL A 85 -0.99 8.62 -3.28
C VAL A 85 -1.49 7.19 -3.04
N ASN A 86 -2.79 7.01 -2.85
CA ASN A 86 -3.37 5.67 -2.72
C ASN A 86 -3.20 4.85 -4.00
N ALA A 87 -3.06 3.53 -3.86
CA ALA A 87 -2.61 2.64 -4.95
C ALA A 87 -3.59 2.64 -6.13
N GLU A 88 -4.88 2.61 -5.84
CA GLU A 88 -5.97 2.68 -6.80
C GLU A 88 -5.98 3.97 -7.62
N GLN A 89 -5.40 5.06 -7.08
CA GLN A 89 -5.29 6.35 -7.75
C GLN A 89 -4.02 6.47 -8.60
N TRP A 90 -3.03 5.58 -8.44
CA TRP A 90 -1.74 5.70 -9.14
C TRP A 90 -1.88 5.82 -10.66
N PRO A 91 -2.64 4.96 -11.36
CA PRO A 91 -2.68 5.02 -12.81
C PRO A 91 -3.17 6.38 -13.33
N GLU A 92 -4.26 6.89 -12.73
CA GLU A 92 -4.87 8.16 -13.14
C GLU A 92 -4.04 9.36 -12.68
N TYR A 93 -3.45 9.30 -11.48
CA TYR A 93 -2.56 10.33 -10.97
C TYR A 93 -1.30 10.48 -11.84
N ILE A 94 -0.67 9.36 -12.24
CA ILE A 94 0.50 9.35 -13.13
C ILE A 94 0.14 9.93 -14.50
N LYS A 95 -0.97 9.47 -15.12
CA LYS A 95 -1.43 9.98 -16.43
C LYS A 95 -1.74 11.48 -16.40
N ASN A 96 -2.45 11.94 -15.37
CA ASN A 96 -2.81 13.35 -15.22
C ASN A 96 -1.61 14.24 -14.94
N ALA A 97 -0.63 13.74 -14.19
CA ALA A 97 0.62 14.44 -13.97
C ALA A 97 1.38 14.59 -15.30
N ALA A 98 1.52 13.51 -16.07
CA ALA A 98 2.18 13.52 -17.37
C ALA A 98 1.50 14.46 -18.39
N SER A 99 0.17 14.42 -18.50
CA SER A 99 -0.59 15.26 -19.44
C SER A 99 -0.48 16.76 -19.19
N LYS A 100 -0.16 17.15 -17.95
CA LYS A 100 0.07 18.55 -17.53
C LYS A 100 1.54 18.98 -17.64
N GLY A 101 2.41 18.18 -18.26
CA GLY A 101 3.85 18.42 -18.27
C GLY A 101 4.49 18.30 -16.88
N GLN A 102 3.80 17.62 -15.97
CA GLN A 102 4.14 17.47 -14.56
C GLN A 102 4.47 16.01 -14.21
N GLY A 103 5.05 15.25 -15.15
CA GLY A 103 5.37 13.83 -14.98
C GLY A 103 6.04 13.47 -13.64
N ILE A 104 5.86 12.23 -13.20
CA ILE A 104 6.44 11.71 -11.95
C ILE A 104 7.66 10.89 -12.34
N ASP A 105 8.75 10.99 -11.58
CA ASP A 105 10.04 10.42 -11.96
C ASP A 105 10.13 8.92 -11.63
N VAL A 106 9.70 8.53 -10.43
CA VAL A 106 9.86 7.17 -9.90
C VAL A 106 8.59 6.70 -9.18
N ALA A 107 8.24 5.43 -9.37
CA ALA A 107 7.31 4.71 -8.51
C ALA A 107 8.08 3.81 -7.55
N TRP A 108 7.72 3.82 -6.26
CA TRP A 108 8.45 3.05 -5.25
C TRP A 108 7.57 2.50 -4.13
N GLY A 109 7.57 1.18 -3.98
CA GLY A 109 6.84 0.46 -2.93
C GLY A 109 5.34 0.35 -3.21
N GLY A 110 4.73 -0.74 -2.72
CA GLY A 110 3.31 -1.04 -2.95
C GLY A 110 3.05 -2.45 -3.48
N GLY A 111 4.10 -3.25 -3.63
CA GLY A 111 4.03 -4.64 -4.05
C GLY A 111 3.93 -4.86 -5.57
N PRO A 112 4.26 -6.07 -6.05
CA PRO A 112 4.25 -6.44 -7.46
C PRO A 112 2.90 -6.22 -8.18
N THR A 113 1.77 -6.45 -7.52
CA THR A 113 0.43 -6.28 -8.13
C THR A 113 0.20 -4.86 -8.63
N LEU A 114 0.46 -3.86 -7.80
CA LEU A 114 0.33 -2.45 -8.19
C LEU A 114 1.26 -2.10 -9.35
N PHE A 115 2.49 -2.59 -9.30
CA PHE A 115 3.48 -2.36 -10.36
C PHE A 115 3.08 -3.04 -11.66
N ASN A 116 2.53 -4.25 -11.61
CA ASN A 116 2.04 -4.96 -12.79
C ASN A 116 0.85 -4.22 -13.43
N ILE A 117 -0.05 -3.66 -12.62
CA ILE A 117 -1.19 -2.86 -13.12
C ILE A 117 -0.72 -1.60 -13.86
N ILE A 118 0.23 -0.85 -13.31
CA ILE A 118 0.74 0.35 -13.99
C ILE A 118 1.63 -0.01 -15.20
N ASP A 119 2.29 -1.16 -15.15
CA ASP A 119 3.09 -1.69 -16.24
C ASP A 119 2.24 -2.09 -17.45
N GLU A 120 1.17 -2.85 -17.22
CA GLU A 120 0.20 -3.24 -18.24
C GLU A 120 -0.48 -2.04 -18.92
N GLN A 121 -0.53 -0.90 -18.22
CA GLN A 121 -1.01 0.37 -18.75
C GLN A 121 0.08 1.20 -19.45
N GLY A 122 1.31 0.69 -19.58
CA GLY A 122 2.43 1.35 -20.23
C GLY A 122 2.97 2.55 -19.46
N LEU A 123 2.77 2.60 -18.13
CA LEU A 123 3.17 3.74 -17.30
C LEU A 123 4.57 3.59 -16.70
N ILE A 124 5.23 2.45 -16.90
CA ILE A 124 6.63 2.24 -16.52
C ILE A 124 7.53 2.46 -17.75
N GLU A 125 8.68 3.11 -17.57
CA GLU A 125 9.70 3.22 -18.61
C GLU A 125 10.59 1.96 -18.58
N PRO A 126 10.62 1.16 -19.65
CA PRO A 126 11.54 0.03 -19.75
C PRO A 126 13.00 0.49 -19.66
N LEU A 127 13.82 -0.22 -18.91
CA LEU A 127 15.22 0.12 -18.68
C LEU A 127 16.06 -0.17 -19.93
N ASP A 128 16.10 0.82 -20.84
CA ASP A 128 16.83 0.80 -22.11
C ASP A 128 18.03 1.78 -22.09
N PRO A 129 19.26 1.30 -21.87
CA PRO A 129 20.45 2.15 -21.83
C PRO A 129 20.73 2.91 -23.13
N SER A 130 20.14 2.51 -24.26
CA SER A 130 20.27 3.25 -25.52
C SER A 130 19.48 4.56 -25.51
N LYS A 131 18.43 4.66 -24.69
CA LYS A 131 17.61 5.88 -24.51
C LYS A 131 18.09 6.74 -23.35
N VAL A 132 18.41 6.11 -22.22
CA VAL A 132 18.93 6.78 -21.03
C VAL A 132 20.16 5.99 -20.55
N PRO A 133 21.38 6.47 -20.82
CA PRO A 133 22.61 5.74 -20.48
C PRO A 133 22.71 5.31 -19.02
N GLU A 134 22.18 6.11 -18.09
CA GLU A 134 22.16 5.84 -16.65
C GLU A 134 21.33 4.62 -16.25
N PHE A 135 20.44 4.11 -17.12
CA PHE A 135 19.82 2.81 -16.88
C PHE A 135 20.83 1.67 -16.81
N ALA A 136 22.03 1.82 -17.40
CA ALA A 136 23.12 0.88 -17.19
C ALA A 136 23.51 0.77 -15.70
N LEU A 137 23.48 1.87 -14.94
CA LEU A 137 23.76 1.85 -13.49
C LEU A 137 22.74 0.99 -12.75
N VAL A 138 21.46 1.14 -13.10
CA VAL A 138 20.37 0.35 -12.50
C VAL A 138 20.56 -1.13 -12.78
N LEU A 139 20.87 -1.49 -14.04
CA LEU A 139 21.09 -2.87 -14.44
C LEU A 139 22.36 -3.48 -13.81
N GLU A 140 23.42 -2.70 -13.57
CA GLU A 140 24.61 -3.16 -12.84
C GLU A 140 24.30 -3.46 -11.37
N GLU A 141 23.49 -2.62 -10.71
CA GLU A 141 23.05 -2.88 -9.33
C GLU A 141 22.09 -4.08 -9.25
N MET A 142 21.21 -4.24 -10.24
CA MET A 142 20.32 -5.41 -10.36
C MET A 142 21.09 -6.73 -10.42
N LYS A 143 22.24 -6.80 -11.11
CA LYS A 143 23.07 -8.01 -11.19
C LYS A 143 23.60 -8.49 -9.83
N LYS A 144 23.60 -7.62 -8.81
CA LYS A 144 24.03 -7.95 -7.45
C LYS A 144 22.91 -8.59 -6.62
N ILE A 145 21.68 -8.54 -7.12
CA ILE A 145 20.47 -9.05 -6.48
C ILE A 145 20.17 -10.45 -7.03
N PRO A 146 19.82 -11.44 -6.19
CA PRO A 146 19.35 -12.75 -6.67
C PRO A 146 18.15 -12.59 -7.61
N SER A 147 18.06 -13.38 -8.68
CA SER A 147 16.91 -13.31 -9.61
C SER A 147 15.60 -13.80 -9.00
N THR A 148 15.68 -14.61 -7.94
CA THR A 148 14.53 -15.04 -7.14
C THR A 148 14.88 -15.04 -5.66
N ILE A 149 13.87 -14.85 -4.80
CA ILE A 149 13.96 -15.04 -3.35
C ILE A 149 12.76 -15.87 -2.91
N ALA A 150 13.02 -17.00 -2.25
CA ALA A 150 12.02 -18.00 -1.89
C ALA A 150 11.06 -18.39 -3.06
N GLY A 151 11.61 -18.47 -4.28
CA GLY A 151 10.86 -18.80 -5.49
C GLY A 151 10.12 -17.64 -6.17
N ALA A 152 10.03 -16.46 -5.53
CA ALA A 152 9.41 -15.28 -6.12
C ALA A 152 10.43 -14.47 -6.95
N PRO A 153 10.04 -13.93 -8.12
CA PRO A 153 10.92 -13.09 -8.93
C PRO A 153 11.25 -11.78 -8.21
N THR A 154 12.49 -11.32 -8.35
CA THR A 154 12.95 -10.03 -7.79
C THR A 154 12.87 -8.88 -8.79
N TYR A 155 12.52 -9.13 -10.04
CA TYR A 155 12.31 -8.12 -11.07
C TYR A 155 11.34 -8.64 -12.13
N LYS A 156 10.80 -7.74 -12.94
CA LYS A 156 9.97 -8.07 -14.10
C LYS A 156 10.67 -7.70 -15.40
N VAL A 157 10.60 -8.62 -16.36
CA VAL A 157 11.00 -8.39 -17.75
C VAL A 157 9.74 -8.34 -18.60
N GLY A 158 9.60 -7.29 -19.40
CA GLY A 158 8.49 -7.10 -20.32
C GLY A 158 8.57 -8.02 -21.55
N SER A 159 7.54 -8.00 -22.38
CA SER A 159 7.53 -8.69 -23.67
C SER A 159 8.54 -8.11 -24.68
N ASP A 160 9.04 -6.90 -24.41
CA ASP A 160 10.11 -6.24 -25.16
C ASP A 160 11.52 -6.75 -24.79
N GLY A 161 11.61 -7.65 -23.80
CA GLY A 161 12.88 -8.19 -23.32
C GLY A 161 13.64 -7.27 -22.36
N LEU A 162 13.06 -6.13 -21.97
CA LEU A 162 13.67 -5.15 -21.08
C LEU A 162 13.14 -5.28 -19.65
N VAL A 163 13.93 -4.82 -18.69
CA VAL A 163 13.53 -4.79 -17.27
C VAL A 163 12.59 -3.62 -17.06
N HIS A 164 11.44 -3.86 -16.43
CA HIS A 164 10.42 -2.85 -16.18
C HIS A 164 10.46 -2.36 -14.73
N TRP A 165 10.48 -3.28 -13.76
CA TRP A 165 10.64 -2.95 -12.35
C TRP A 165 11.59 -3.93 -11.65
N ILE A 166 12.22 -3.47 -10.57
CA ILE A 166 13.17 -4.24 -9.76
C ILE A 166 12.75 -4.15 -8.29
N GLY A 167 12.95 -5.22 -7.53
CA GLY A 167 12.78 -5.26 -6.08
C GLY A 167 13.77 -4.37 -5.37
N ALA A 168 13.30 -3.52 -4.45
CA ALA A 168 14.14 -2.69 -3.59
C ALA A 168 14.35 -3.28 -2.19
N SER A 169 13.41 -4.10 -1.72
CA SER A 169 13.44 -4.80 -0.42
C SER A 169 12.65 -6.11 -0.50
N VAL A 170 12.78 -6.97 0.51
CA VAL A 170 12.01 -8.21 0.65
C VAL A 170 10.91 -8.01 1.68
N SER A 171 9.77 -8.66 1.46
CA SER A 171 8.70 -8.76 2.43
C SER A 171 8.15 -10.19 2.53
N SER A 172 7.82 -10.60 3.74
CA SER A 172 6.97 -11.75 4.07
C SER A 172 5.74 -11.28 4.86
N PHE A 173 4.69 -12.10 4.86
CA PHE A 173 3.37 -11.71 5.38
C PHE A 173 2.88 -12.66 6.47
N GLY A 174 2.38 -12.10 7.56
CA GLY A 174 1.96 -12.90 8.72
C GLY A 174 1.21 -12.08 9.74
N PHE A 175 1.45 -12.38 11.01
CA PHE A 175 0.86 -11.67 12.12
C PHE A 175 1.84 -11.53 13.28
N THR A 176 1.71 -10.44 14.01
CA THR A 176 2.44 -10.21 15.25
C THR A 176 1.53 -10.53 16.43
N VAL A 177 2.03 -11.32 17.37
CA VAL A 177 1.33 -11.65 18.61
C VAL A 177 1.96 -10.91 19.78
N ASN A 178 1.15 -10.56 20.77
CA ASN A 178 1.61 -10.10 22.08
C ASN A 178 1.43 -11.25 23.09
N LYS A 179 2.55 -11.86 23.51
CA LYS A 179 2.57 -13.07 24.37
C LYS A 179 1.94 -12.83 25.74
N ASP A 180 2.08 -11.62 26.30
CA ASP A 180 1.51 -11.29 27.61
C ASP A 180 -0.01 -11.24 27.53
N LEU A 181 -0.55 -10.68 26.45
CA LEU A 181 -1.98 -10.65 26.18
C LEU A 181 -2.54 -12.05 25.87
N LEU A 182 -1.82 -12.85 25.09
CA LEU A 182 -2.19 -14.26 24.87
C LEU A 182 -2.30 -15.01 26.20
N SER A 183 -1.32 -14.84 27.10
CA SER A 183 -1.33 -15.45 28.44
C SER A 183 -2.47 -14.92 29.30
N ARG A 184 -2.63 -13.59 29.39
CA ARG A 184 -3.66 -12.92 30.20
C ARG A 184 -5.08 -13.37 29.83
N TYR A 185 -5.36 -13.57 28.55
CA TYR A 185 -6.68 -14.00 28.05
C TYR A 185 -6.78 -15.51 27.81
N ASN A 186 -5.75 -16.28 28.16
CA ASN A 186 -5.66 -17.72 27.96
C ASN A 186 -6.00 -18.14 26.52
N LEU A 187 -5.36 -17.46 25.57
CA LEU A 187 -5.50 -17.65 24.13
C LEU A 187 -4.36 -18.54 23.59
N PRO A 188 -4.65 -19.48 22.68
CA PRO A 188 -3.61 -20.25 22.01
C PRO A 188 -2.79 -19.34 21.08
N THR A 189 -1.49 -19.60 20.91
CA THR A 189 -0.70 -18.91 19.88
C THR A 189 -1.14 -19.39 18.49
N PRO A 190 -1.56 -18.48 17.58
CA PRO A 190 -1.96 -18.85 16.23
C PRO A 190 -0.75 -19.28 15.40
N LYS A 191 -0.97 -20.21 14.47
CA LYS A 191 0.05 -20.75 13.56
C LYS A 191 -0.32 -20.55 12.08
N LYS A 192 -1.61 -20.38 11.80
CA LYS A 192 -2.21 -20.28 10.46
C LYS A 192 -3.17 -19.10 10.41
N TRP A 193 -3.49 -18.59 9.21
CA TRP A 193 -4.43 -17.47 9.08
C TRP A 193 -5.80 -17.79 9.66
N ALA A 194 -6.32 -18.99 9.40
CA ALA A 194 -7.62 -19.43 9.91
C ALA A 194 -7.72 -19.45 11.45
N ASP A 195 -6.60 -19.55 12.18
CA ASP A 195 -6.61 -19.54 13.64
C ASP A 195 -7.09 -18.18 14.19
N LEU A 196 -6.85 -17.08 13.49
CA LEU A 196 -7.31 -15.74 13.86
C LEU A 196 -8.85 -15.64 13.82
N GLY A 197 -9.52 -16.50 13.06
CA GLY A 197 -10.99 -16.61 12.99
C GLY A 197 -11.60 -17.57 14.03
N ASN A 198 -10.79 -18.19 14.89
CA ASN A 198 -11.29 -19.16 15.87
C ASN A 198 -12.17 -18.48 16.94
N PRO A 199 -13.31 -19.07 17.35
CA PRO A 199 -14.19 -18.50 18.37
C PRO A 199 -13.50 -18.25 19.72
N VAL A 200 -12.39 -18.93 20.03
CA VAL A 200 -11.61 -18.67 21.26
C VAL A 200 -11.17 -17.21 21.39
N TYR A 201 -10.88 -16.54 20.28
CA TYR A 201 -10.50 -15.13 20.24
C TYR A 201 -11.70 -14.18 20.41
N ALA A 202 -12.93 -14.69 20.28
CA ALA A 202 -14.17 -13.93 20.45
C ALA A 202 -14.64 -13.82 21.91
N ARG A 203 -13.95 -14.48 22.87
CA ARG A 203 -14.36 -14.58 24.29
C ARG A 203 -14.66 -13.24 24.95
N THR A 204 -14.02 -12.17 24.49
CA THR A 204 -14.14 -10.83 25.03
C THR A 204 -14.94 -9.89 24.14
N LEU A 205 -15.43 -10.36 22.99
CA LEU A 205 -16.25 -9.56 22.08
C LEU A 205 -17.66 -9.34 22.64
N PRO A 206 -18.30 -8.22 22.25
CA PRO A 206 -17.74 -7.10 21.47
C PRO A 206 -16.91 -6.11 22.32
N ALA A 207 -16.83 -6.31 23.63
CA ALA A 207 -16.26 -5.33 24.57
C ALA A 207 -14.76 -5.06 24.34
N VAL A 208 -13.97 -6.12 24.10
CA VAL A 208 -12.53 -6.02 23.88
C VAL A 208 -12.14 -6.93 22.71
N PRO A 209 -11.96 -6.41 21.49
CA PRO A 209 -11.39 -7.18 20.39
C PRO A 209 -9.93 -7.53 20.66
N LEU A 210 -9.53 -8.79 20.43
CA LEU A 210 -8.16 -9.26 20.64
C LEU A 210 -7.40 -9.55 19.34
N VAL A 211 -8.10 -9.50 18.20
CA VAL A 211 -7.51 -9.59 16.86
C VAL A 211 -7.58 -8.21 16.19
N GLY A 212 -6.62 -7.87 15.35
CA GLY A 212 -6.62 -6.63 14.55
C GLY A 212 -6.26 -6.86 13.10
N ILE A 213 -6.97 -6.17 12.21
CA ILE A 213 -6.69 -6.09 10.77
C ILE A 213 -6.72 -4.62 10.32
N ALA A 214 -6.21 -4.32 9.12
CA ALA A 214 -6.36 -2.98 8.51
C ALA A 214 -7.38 -3.00 7.36
N ASP A 215 -8.00 -1.85 7.11
CA ASP A 215 -8.82 -1.63 5.91
C ASP A 215 -7.94 -1.80 4.65
N PRO A 216 -8.27 -2.71 3.72
CA PRO A 216 -7.46 -2.98 2.54
C PRO A 216 -7.40 -1.78 1.57
N THR A 217 -8.40 -0.89 1.58
CA THR A 217 -8.37 0.33 0.76
C THR A 217 -7.25 1.28 1.19
N MET A 218 -6.86 1.22 2.45
CA MET A 218 -5.86 2.09 3.05
C MET A 218 -4.51 1.39 3.26
N SER A 219 -4.43 0.06 3.07
CA SER A 219 -3.23 -0.73 3.36
C SER A 219 -2.93 -1.82 2.33
N THR A 220 -1.89 -1.60 1.50
CA THR A 220 -1.43 -2.57 0.50
C THR A 220 -0.92 -3.88 1.10
N SER A 221 -0.29 -3.85 2.28
CA SER A 221 0.16 -5.06 2.98
C SER A 221 -1.01 -5.93 3.47
N ASN A 222 -2.10 -5.33 3.97
CA ASN A 222 -3.28 -6.11 4.36
C ASN A 222 -4.05 -6.60 3.13
N THR A 223 -4.16 -5.79 2.06
CA THR A 223 -4.64 -6.27 0.75
C THR A 223 -3.89 -7.51 0.31
N ARG A 224 -2.56 -7.48 0.37
CA ARG A 224 -1.72 -8.62 0.02
C ARG A 224 -1.98 -9.85 0.89
N MET A 225 -2.15 -9.68 2.20
CA MET A 225 -2.52 -10.80 3.10
C MET A 225 -3.86 -11.43 2.72
N PHE A 226 -4.83 -10.63 2.27
CA PHE A 226 -6.13 -11.16 1.86
C PHE A 226 -6.03 -11.95 0.55
N GLU A 227 -5.25 -11.48 -0.41
CA GLU A 227 -4.95 -12.23 -1.64
C GLU A 227 -4.25 -13.55 -1.32
N ILE A 228 -3.28 -13.53 -0.38
CA ILE A 228 -2.58 -14.72 0.08
C ILE A 228 -3.58 -15.72 0.68
N ILE A 229 -4.47 -15.29 1.56
CA ILE A 229 -5.49 -16.16 2.17
C ILE A 229 -6.41 -16.76 1.11
N LEU A 230 -6.87 -15.96 0.15
CA LEU A 230 -7.76 -16.43 -0.92
C LEU A 230 -7.08 -17.43 -1.86
N GLN A 231 -5.79 -17.27 -2.14
CA GLN A 231 -5.04 -18.22 -2.98
C GLN A 231 -4.56 -19.45 -2.19
N ALA A 232 -4.24 -19.30 -0.90
CA ALA A 232 -3.82 -20.41 -0.03
C ALA A 232 -4.97 -21.39 0.23
N TYR A 233 -6.18 -20.88 0.46
CA TYR A 233 -7.34 -21.70 0.84
C TYR A 233 -8.27 -21.98 -0.33
N GLY A 234 -8.09 -21.31 -1.47
CA GLY A 234 -9.08 -21.27 -2.55
C GLY A 234 -10.21 -20.30 -2.24
N TRP A 235 -11.02 -19.99 -3.25
CA TRP A 235 -11.97 -18.88 -3.21
C TRP A 235 -12.96 -18.93 -2.04
N ASP A 236 -13.74 -20.00 -1.94
CA ASP A 236 -14.83 -20.08 -0.98
C ASP A 236 -14.32 -20.22 0.46
N ALA A 237 -13.33 -21.10 0.68
CA ALA A 237 -12.73 -21.29 1.99
C ALA A 237 -11.91 -20.07 2.44
N GLY A 238 -11.29 -19.36 1.50
CA GLY A 238 -10.60 -18.09 1.74
C GLY A 238 -11.55 -16.99 2.20
N TRP A 239 -12.68 -16.79 1.49
CA TRP A 239 -13.69 -15.82 1.91
C TRP A 239 -14.35 -16.17 3.25
N ARG A 240 -14.55 -17.47 3.52
CA ARG A 240 -14.99 -17.94 4.83
C ARG A 240 -13.97 -17.57 5.92
N ALA A 241 -12.69 -17.82 5.69
CA ALA A 241 -11.62 -17.47 6.62
C ALA A 241 -11.55 -15.95 6.86
N LEU A 242 -11.54 -15.15 5.79
CA LEU A 242 -11.53 -13.67 5.88
C LEU A 242 -12.74 -13.13 6.65
N THR A 243 -13.93 -13.69 6.43
CA THR A 243 -15.15 -13.29 7.15
C THR A 243 -14.98 -13.53 8.65
N LEU A 244 -14.48 -14.71 9.05
CA LEU A 244 -14.27 -15.05 10.46
C LEU A 244 -13.15 -14.25 11.13
N ILE A 245 -12.05 -14.00 10.41
CA ILE A 245 -10.96 -13.14 10.87
C ILE A 245 -11.49 -11.72 11.10
N ALA A 246 -12.20 -11.14 10.14
CA ALA A 246 -12.79 -9.81 10.26
C ALA A 246 -13.80 -9.74 11.41
N ALA A 247 -14.61 -10.78 11.60
CA ALA A 247 -15.57 -10.84 12.70
C ALA A 247 -14.90 -10.83 14.09
N ASN A 248 -13.73 -11.48 14.22
CA ASN A 248 -12.92 -11.44 15.43
C ASN A 248 -12.15 -10.13 15.61
N ALA A 249 -11.87 -9.42 14.52
CA ALA A 249 -10.93 -8.33 14.51
C ALA A 249 -11.56 -6.97 14.83
N LYS A 250 -10.76 -6.07 15.39
CA LYS A 250 -10.94 -4.62 15.20
C LYS A 250 -10.32 -4.22 13.86
N VAL A 251 -11.05 -3.42 13.08
CA VAL A 251 -10.55 -2.86 11.82
C VAL A 251 -9.89 -1.52 12.08
N TYR A 252 -8.61 -1.41 11.74
CA TYR A 252 -7.81 -0.18 11.83
C TYR A 252 -7.68 0.49 10.45
N SER A 253 -7.32 1.78 10.44
CA SER A 253 -7.14 2.51 9.18
C SER A 253 -5.90 2.03 8.42
N GLY A 254 -4.76 1.83 9.08
CA GLY A 254 -3.53 1.36 8.42
C GLY A 254 -2.82 0.23 9.14
N SER A 255 -1.91 -0.46 8.44
CA SER A 255 -1.09 -1.53 9.04
C SER A 255 -0.16 -1.04 10.15
N SER A 256 0.27 0.23 10.12
CA SER A 256 1.03 0.84 11.22
C SER A 256 0.21 0.90 12.51
N ASP A 257 -1.09 1.20 12.41
CA ASP A 257 -1.97 1.26 13.57
C ASP A 257 -2.19 -0.14 14.18
N VAL A 258 -2.26 -1.17 13.33
CA VAL A 258 -2.32 -2.58 13.77
C VAL A 258 -1.04 -2.96 14.51
N ARG A 259 0.14 -2.63 13.95
CA ARG A 259 1.43 -2.82 14.62
C ARG A 259 1.44 -2.16 15.99
N ASP A 260 1.10 -0.87 16.05
CA ASP A 260 1.18 -0.10 17.28
C ASP A 260 0.19 -0.60 18.33
N ALA A 261 -0.99 -1.07 17.92
CA ALA A 261 -1.96 -1.70 18.81
C ALA A 261 -1.43 -3.00 19.46
N VAL A 262 -0.72 -3.84 18.70
CA VAL A 262 -0.06 -5.05 19.27
C VAL A 262 1.06 -4.65 20.24
N ILE A 263 1.87 -3.65 19.89
CA ILE A 263 2.98 -3.14 20.72
C ILE A 263 2.44 -2.63 22.06
N ARG A 264 1.39 -1.80 22.04
CA ARG A 264 0.74 -1.26 23.25
C ARG A 264 -0.02 -2.31 24.07
N GLY A 265 -0.29 -3.48 23.48
CA GLY A 265 -1.11 -4.51 24.12
C GLY A 265 -2.61 -4.21 24.08
N ASP A 266 -3.08 -3.39 23.13
CA ASP A 266 -4.50 -3.14 22.89
C ASP A 266 -5.18 -4.37 22.27
N ILE A 267 -4.43 -5.16 21.50
CA ILE A 267 -4.85 -6.42 20.86
C ILE A 267 -3.79 -7.50 21.09
N ALA A 268 -4.21 -8.77 21.11
CA ALA A 268 -3.31 -9.91 21.29
C ALA A 268 -2.65 -10.37 19.99
N VAL A 269 -3.31 -10.20 18.85
CA VAL A 269 -2.82 -10.61 17.52
C VAL A 269 -3.19 -9.55 16.49
N GLY A 270 -2.25 -9.15 15.65
CA GLY A 270 -2.50 -8.23 14.54
C GLY A 270 -1.90 -8.72 13.24
N THR A 271 -2.61 -8.59 12.12
CA THR A 271 -2.06 -8.89 10.79
C THR A 271 -1.00 -7.86 10.42
N THR A 272 0.23 -8.32 10.17
CA THR A 272 1.39 -7.45 9.97
C THR A 272 2.31 -8.02 8.91
N ILE A 273 2.98 -7.13 8.18
CA ILE A 273 4.13 -7.48 7.36
C ILE A 273 5.36 -7.60 8.27
N ASP A 274 6.36 -8.35 7.84
CA ASP A 274 7.52 -8.71 8.65
C ASP A 274 8.24 -7.55 9.34
N PHE A 275 8.56 -6.47 8.64
CA PHE A 275 9.32 -5.36 9.23
C PHE A 275 8.53 -4.65 10.34
N TYR A 276 7.19 -4.63 10.27
CA TYR A 276 6.35 -4.19 11.39
C TYR A 276 6.39 -5.17 12.55
N GLY A 277 6.42 -6.47 12.27
CA GLY A 277 6.61 -7.49 13.30
C GLY A 277 7.98 -7.41 13.98
N TYR A 278 9.06 -7.22 13.22
CA TYR A 278 10.42 -7.05 13.76
C TYR A 278 10.54 -5.76 14.58
N THR A 279 9.95 -4.66 14.09
CA THR A 279 9.84 -3.40 14.85
C THR A 279 9.09 -3.62 16.16
N ALA A 280 7.97 -4.36 16.13
CA ALA A 280 7.21 -4.66 17.34
C ALA A 280 8.02 -5.49 18.34
N GLN A 281 8.75 -6.53 17.89
CA GLN A 281 9.64 -7.32 18.74
C GLN A 281 10.73 -6.48 19.41
N GLN A 282 11.27 -5.51 18.68
CA GLN A 282 12.30 -4.62 19.19
C GLN A 282 11.74 -3.64 20.24
N GLN A 283 10.56 -3.08 20.01
CA GLN A 283 9.94 -2.10 20.92
C GLN A 283 9.27 -2.75 22.13
N ASN A 284 8.75 -3.97 21.98
CA ASN A 284 8.14 -4.75 23.04
C ASN A 284 8.58 -6.23 22.95
N PRO A 285 9.43 -6.73 23.85
CA PRO A 285 9.89 -8.13 23.86
C PRO A 285 8.78 -9.20 24.05
N ALA A 286 7.58 -8.77 24.48
CA ALA A 286 6.40 -9.63 24.50
C ALA A 286 5.84 -9.88 23.09
N CYS A 287 6.20 -9.06 22.11
CA CYS A 287 5.81 -9.25 20.72
C CYS A 287 6.61 -10.38 20.05
N LEU A 288 5.98 -11.07 19.12
CA LEU A 288 6.61 -12.08 18.25
C LEU A 288 5.91 -12.05 16.89
N TYR A 289 6.69 -11.92 15.82
CA TYR A 289 6.20 -12.06 14.45
C TYR A 289 6.16 -13.53 14.05
N ILE A 290 5.06 -13.95 13.43
CA ILE A 290 4.83 -15.32 13.00
C ILE A 290 4.46 -15.30 11.52
N ILE A 291 5.20 -16.08 10.73
CA ILE A 291 4.91 -16.36 9.33
C ILE A 291 4.09 -17.67 9.27
N PRO A 292 2.87 -17.65 8.72
CA PRO A 292 2.08 -18.87 8.55
C PRO A 292 2.75 -19.86 7.60
N ALA A 293 3.21 -20.98 8.16
CA ALA A 293 3.92 -22.02 7.41
C ALA A 293 3.07 -22.55 6.24
N ASN A 294 3.64 -22.53 5.02
CA ASN A 294 2.98 -22.93 3.76
C ASN A 294 1.70 -22.15 3.40
N GLU A 295 1.43 -21.03 4.07
CA GLU A 295 0.23 -20.19 3.84
C GLU A 295 0.62 -18.71 3.64
N SER A 296 1.91 -18.43 3.49
CA SER A 296 2.45 -17.10 3.23
C SER A 296 3.14 -17.06 1.86
N ILE A 297 3.69 -15.90 1.51
CA ILE A 297 4.57 -15.71 0.38
C ILE A 297 5.75 -14.83 0.81
N VAL A 298 6.79 -14.87 0.01
CA VAL A 298 7.82 -13.83 0.00
C VAL A 298 7.68 -13.09 -1.33
N ASN A 299 7.78 -11.76 -1.32
CA ASN A 299 7.87 -11.00 -2.55
C ASN A 299 8.87 -9.85 -2.43
N ALA A 300 9.29 -9.36 -3.59
CA ALA A 300 10.09 -8.17 -3.70
C ALA A 300 9.17 -6.93 -3.72
N ASP A 301 9.51 -5.89 -2.96
CA ASP A 301 8.79 -4.62 -3.01
C ASP A 301 9.39 -3.73 -4.10
N PRO A 302 8.65 -3.39 -5.18
CA PRO A 302 9.28 -2.87 -6.40
C PRO A 302 9.66 -1.39 -6.35
N ILE A 303 10.58 -1.02 -7.24
CA ILE A 303 10.92 0.34 -7.67
C ILE A 303 11.04 0.38 -9.20
N ALA A 304 10.57 1.46 -9.83
CA ALA A 304 10.64 1.64 -11.28
C ALA A 304 10.72 3.12 -11.66
N VAL A 305 11.35 3.42 -12.80
CA VAL A 305 11.27 4.73 -13.44
C VAL A 305 9.96 4.80 -14.23
N LEU A 306 9.23 5.89 -14.10
CA LEU A 306 7.94 6.05 -14.75
C LEU A 306 8.07 6.60 -16.17
N LYS A 307 7.15 6.18 -17.04
CA LYS A 307 7.01 6.71 -18.39
C LYS A 307 6.67 8.20 -18.31
N GLY A 308 7.41 9.03 -19.03
CA GLY A 308 7.23 10.48 -18.99
C GLY A 308 7.80 11.15 -17.73
N ALA A 309 8.76 10.51 -17.04
CA ALA A 309 9.57 11.13 -16.00
C ALA A 309 10.11 12.50 -16.44
N ARG A 310 10.09 13.49 -15.55
CA ARG A 310 10.65 14.84 -15.81
C ARG A 310 12.17 14.79 -15.88
N HIS A 311 12.77 13.91 -15.08
CA HIS A 311 14.20 13.79 -14.88
C HIS A 311 14.62 12.31 -15.02
N PRO A 312 14.48 11.69 -16.21
CA PRO A 312 14.71 10.25 -16.37
C PRO A 312 16.15 9.84 -16.04
N ARG A 313 17.12 10.72 -16.29
CA ARG A 313 18.53 10.55 -15.94
C ARG A 313 18.72 10.45 -14.42
N GLU A 314 18.19 11.41 -13.67
CA GLU A 314 18.29 11.48 -12.22
C GLU A 314 17.43 10.42 -11.53
N ALA A 315 16.29 10.06 -12.13
CA ALA A 315 15.45 8.96 -11.70
C ALA A 315 16.22 7.63 -11.74
N ALA A 316 16.91 7.33 -12.85
CA ALA A 316 17.76 6.16 -12.97
C ALA A 316 18.85 6.11 -11.90
N VAL A 317 19.47 7.26 -11.61
CA VAL A 317 20.50 7.38 -10.56
C VAL A 317 19.93 7.12 -9.17
N PHE A 318 18.75 7.66 -8.85
CA PHE A 318 18.08 7.39 -7.59
C PHE A 318 17.74 5.90 -7.45
N VAL A 319 17.17 5.29 -8.49
CA VAL A 319 16.87 3.85 -8.49
C VAL A 319 18.13 3.02 -8.29
N ALA A 320 19.21 3.30 -9.01
CA ALA A 320 20.49 2.61 -8.82
C ALA A 320 21.01 2.77 -7.37
N TRP A 321 20.93 3.98 -6.81
CA TRP A 321 21.32 4.22 -5.42
C TRP A 321 20.47 3.43 -4.43
N VAL A 322 19.15 3.32 -4.64
CA VAL A 322 18.25 2.51 -3.78
C VAL A 322 18.68 1.05 -3.74
N LEU A 323 19.16 0.50 -4.86
CA LEU A 323 19.59 -0.90 -4.98
C LEU A 323 21.03 -1.16 -4.47
N ASN A 324 21.84 -0.12 -4.33
CA ASN A 324 23.26 -0.22 -3.99
C ASN A 324 23.50 -0.61 -2.52
N GLU A 325 24.39 -1.59 -2.31
CA GLU A 325 24.74 -2.16 -0.99
C GLU A 325 25.38 -1.17 -0.01
N THR A 326 26.01 -0.10 -0.50
CA THR A 326 26.60 0.97 0.33
C THR A 326 25.76 2.26 0.31
N GLY A 327 24.62 2.22 -0.37
CA GLY A 327 23.70 3.34 -0.56
C GLY A 327 22.36 3.08 0.11
N GLY A 328 21.30 3.02 -0.69
CA GLY A 328 19.92 2.93 -0.21
C GLY A 328 19.59 1.61 0.47
N GLN A 329 20.34 0.52 0.23
CA GLN A 329 20.12 -0.73 0.98
C GLN A 329 20.42 -0.58 2.47
N LEU A 330 21.25 0.40 2.87
CA LEU A 330 21.52 0.71 4.27
C LEU A 330 20.32 1.34 5.00
N VAL A 331 19.37 1.95 4.26
CA VAL A 331 18.13 2.52 4.84
C VAL A 331 17.35 1.44 5.58
N TRP A 332 17.33 0.21 5.05
CA TRP A 332 16.58 -0.90 5.61
C TRP A 332 17.06 -1.33 7.00
N PHE A 333 18.30 -0.99 7.36
CA PHE A 333 18.88 -1.26 8.67
C PHE A 333 18.57 -0.22 9.73
N ASP A 334 17.92 0.90 9.40
CA ASP A 334 17.48 1.85 10.42
C ASP A 334 16.58 1.11 11.43
N PRO A 335 16.82 1.24 12.74
CA PRO A 335 16.05 0.53 13.76
C PRO A 335 14.56 0.90 13.78
N ASN A 336 14.18 2.04 13.18
CA ASN A 336 12.78 2.45 13.06
C ASN A 336 12.12 1.96 11.75
N ILE A 337 12.89 1.34 10.85
CA ILE A 337 12.41 0.77 9.58
C ILE A 337 12.46 -0.76 9.64
N ASN A 338 13.60 -1.31 10.07
CA ASN A 338 13.80 -2.71 10.38
C ASN A 338 13.36 -3.69 9.27
N ARG A 339 13.68 -3.35 8.01
CA ARG A 339 13.18 -4.05 6.81
C ARG A 339 14.25 -4.95 6.21
N LEU A 340 13.83 -6.02 5.53
CA LEU A 340 14.75 -6.96 4.90
C LEU A 340 15.28 -6.38 3.57
N PRO A 341 16.61 -6.26 3.41
CA PRO A 341 17.21 -5.82 2.16
C PRO A 341 17.10 -6.91 1.08
N ILE A 342 16.96 -6.48 -0.17
CA ILE A 342 16.92 -7.37 -1.35
C ILE A 342 18.34 -7.74 -1.82
N ASN A 343 19.31 -6.86 -1.63
CA ASN A 343 20.69 -7.06 -2.05
C ASN A 343 21.48 -7.65 -0.87
N PRO A 344 21.79 -8.97 -0.87
CA PRO A 344 22.43 -9.62 0.28
C PRO A 344 23.85 -9.11 0.56
N ARG A 345 24.49 -8.43 -0.41
CA ARG A 345 25.83 -7.86 -0.23
C ARG A 345 25.86 -6.76 0.82
N VAL A 346 24.72 -6.12 1.10
CA VAL A 346 24.60 -5.10 2.16
C VAL A 346 24.99 -5.66 3.53
N PHE A 347 24.84 -6.97 3.78
CA PHE A 347 25.27 -7.59 5.03
C PHE A 347 26.79 -7.66 5.21
N ASN A 348 27.57 -7.41 4.14
CA ASN A 348 29.03 -7.35 4.20
C ASN A 348 29.56 -5.94 4.53
N THR A 349 28.69 -4.94 4.66
CA THR A 349 29.09 -3.60 5.08
C THR A 349 29.30 -3.53 6.60
N PRO A 350 29.97 -2.48 7.11
CA PRO A 350 30.10 -2.24 8.55
C PRO A 350 28.75 -2.12 9.27
N GLU A 351 27.74 -1.53 8.62
CA GLU A 351 26.37 -1.44 9.13
C GLU A 351 25.68 -2.80 9.12
N GLY A 352 25.79 -3.55 8.03
CA GLY A 352 25.16 -4.86 7.89
C GLY A 352 25.73 -5.90 8.86
N SER A 353 27.01 -5.82 9.18
CA SER A 353 27.65 -6.67 10.19
C SER A 353 27.06 -6.47 11.59
N LYS A 354 26.39 -5.33 11.85
CA LYS A 354 25.69 -5.03 13.11
C LYS A 354 24.25 -5.53 13.13
N ARG A 355 23.76 -6.13 12.03
CA ARG A 355 22.37 -6.62 11.89
C ARG A 355 22.31 -8.15 11.64
N PRO A 356 22.91 -8.99 12.51
CA PRO A 356 22.80 -10.44 12.39
C PRO A 356 21.36 -10.94 12.53
N ASP A 357 20.50 -10.16 13.21
CA ASP A 357 19.07 -10.40 13.36
C ASP A 357 18.34 -10.36 12.01
N LEU A 358 18.52 -9.31 11.20
CA LEU A 358 17.92 -9.24 9.86
C LEU A 358 18.53 -10.23 8.88
N LYS A 359 19.82 -10.55 9.04
CA LYS A 359 20.47 -11.60 8.23
C LYS A 359 19.85 -12.97 8.51
N ALA A 360 19.60 -13.27 9.78
CA ALA A 360 18.93 -14.51 10.18
C ALA A 360 17.48 -14.53 9.66
N ALA A 361 16.73 -13.44 9.83
CA ALA A 361 15.37 -13.31 9.34
C ALA A 361 15.26 -13.51 7.81
N LEU A 362 16.18 -12.92 7.03
CA LEU A 362 16.25 -13.16 5.57
C LEU A 362 16.46 -14.65 5.24
N ALA A 363 17.35 -15.33 5.97
CA ALA A 363 17.59 -16.76 5.79
C ALA A 363 16.42 -17.65 6.28
N GLU A 364 15.61 -17.17 7.21
CA GLU A 364 14.40 -17.86 7.69
C GLU A 364 13.27 -17.79 6.67
N ILE A 365 13.03 -16.62 6.06
CA ILE A 365 11.98 -16.49 5.05
C ILE A 365 12.26 -17.32 3.80
N GLU A 366 13.53 -17.50 3.44
CA GLU A 366 13.95 -18.42 2.36
C GLU A 366 13.58 -19.88 2.65
N LYS A 367 13.43 -20.25 3.93
CA LYS A 367 13.11 -21.61 4.39
C LYS A 367 11.65 -21.81 4.77
N ALA A 368 10.90 -20.74 5.06
CA ALA A 368 9.54 -20.80 5.60
C ALA A 368 8.53 -21.50 4.68
N GLY A 369 8.88 -21.65 3.39
CA GLY A 369 7.97 -22.15 2.36
C GLY A 369 6.88 -21.11 2.07
N GLY A 370 6.17 -21.30 0.96
CA GLY A 370 5.10 -20.40 0.57
C GLY A 370 4.15 -21.06 -0.39
N ILE A 371 3.02 -20.39 -0.63
CA ILE A 371 2.08 -20.81 -1.65
C ILE A 371 2.62 -20.45 -3.04
N ASN A 372 2.19 -21.20 -4.06
CA ASN A 372 2.40 -20.84 -5.45
C ASN A 372 1.46 -19.67 -5.81
N PHE A 373 1.86 -18.47 -5.46
CA PHE A 373 1.05 -17.27 -5.65
C PHE A 373 1.03 -16.83 -7.12
N ASN A 374 -0.16 -16.60 -7.66
CA ASN A 374 -0.39 -16.13 -9.00
C ASN A 374 -0.56 -14.60 -9.02
N GLU A 375 0.53 -13.90 -9.35
CA GLU A 375 0.56 -12.42 -9.47
C GLU A 375 -0.31 -11.88 -10.61
N THR A 376 -0.46 -12.64 -11.69
CA THR A 376 -1.34 -12.25 -12.81
C THR A 376 -2.79 -12.30 -12.36
N LEU A 377 -3.19 -13.38 -11.68
CA LEU A 377 -4.53 -13.48 -11.11
C LEU A 377 -4.78 -12.33 -10.14
N SER A 378 -3.85 -12.08 -9.19
CA SER A 378 -3.78 -10.89 -8.31
C SER A 378 -4.08 -9.59 -9.04
N SER A 379 -3.45 -9.33 -10.18
CA SER A 379 -3.66 -8.09 -10.93
C SER A 379 -5.07 -8.00 -11.56
N LEU A 380 -5.69 -9.14 -11.90
CA LEU A 380 -7.00 -9.19 -12.57
C LEU A 380 -8.21 -8.98 -11.65
N TRP A 381 -8.15 -9.42 -10.39
CA TRP A 381 -9.27 -9.39 -9.43
C TRP A 381 -9.13 -8.40 -8.26
N VAL A 382 -7.93 -7.82 -8.02
CA VAL A 382 -7.64 -7.12 -6.76
C VAL A 382 -8.61 -5.97 -6.47
N THR A 383 -9.01 -5.18 -7.48
CA THR A 383 -9.97 -4.10 -7.31
C THR A 383 -11.29 -4.63 -6.75
N ALA A 384 -11.87 -5.65 -7.38
CA ALA A 384 -13.11 -6.24 -6.90
C ALA A 384 -12.98 -6.87 -5.52
N VAL A 385 -11.86 -7.55 -5.23
CA VAL A 385 -11.61 -8.16 -3.91
C VAL A 385 -11.56 -7.11 -2.81
N VAL A 386 -10.82 -6.03 -3.02
CA VAL A 386 -10.68 -4.93 -2.06
C VAL A 386 -12.03 -4.27 -1.80
N ASP A 387 -12.77 -3.95 -2.86
CA ASP A 387 -14.09 -3.30 -2.76
C ASP A 387 -15.13 -4.21 -2.11
N TYR A 388 -15.13 -5.50 -2.46
CA TYR A 388 -16.04 -6.47 -1.85
C TYR A 388 -15.69 -6.72 -0.37
N PHE A 389 -14.41 -6.81 -0.01
CA PHE A 389 -13.97 -6.89 1.39
C PHE A 389 -14.45 -5.65 2.16
N LYS A 390 -14.22 -4.46 1.59
CA LYS A 390 -14.64 -3.18 2.17
C LYS A 390 -16.16 -3.16 2.42
N ALA A 391 -16.94 -3.45 1.39
CA ALA A 391 -18.41 -3.45 1.48
C ALA A 391 -18.94 -4.47 2.49
N THR A 392 -18.39 -5.69 2.50
CA THR A 392 -19.01 -6.80 3.23
C THR A 392 -18.44 -7.02 4.63
N LEU A 393 -17.18 -6.63 4.88
CA LEU A 393 -16.47 -6.94 6.14
C LEU A 393 -16.05 -5.69 6.92
N VAL A 394 -15.98 -4.52 6.29
CA VAL A 394 -15.59 -3.26 6.95
C VAL A 394 -16.79 -2.33 7.15
N ASP A 395 -17.52 -2.00 6.09
CA ASP A 395 -18.61 -1.00 6.15
C ASP A 395 -19.80 -1.48 6.99
N VAL A 396 -20.00 -2.80 7.05
CA VAL A 396 -21.02 -3.47 7.88
C VAL A 396 -20.38 -4.28 9.02
N HIS A 397 -19.15 -3.95 9.41
CA HIS A 397 -18.38 -4.69 10.42
C HIS A 397 -19.09 -4.80 11.78
N ALA A 398 -19.76 -3.74 12.22
CA ALA A 398 -20.48 -3.74 13.49
C ALA A 398 -21.60 -4.80 13.53
N ASP A 399 -22.31 -4.99 12.41
CA ASP A 399 -23.34 -6.03 12.28
C ASP A 399 -22.69 -7.43 12.34
N LEU A 400 -21.61 -7.63 11.56
CA LEU A 400 -20.84 -8.88 11.54
C LEU A 400 -20.33 -9.27 12.93
N GLN A 401 -19.62 -8.36 13.60
CA GLN A 401 -18.98 -8.63 14.89
C GLN A 401 -20.01 -8.84 16.00
N SER A 402 -21.11 -8.10 16.00
CA SER A 402 -22.19 -8.30 16.97
C SER A 402 -22.83 -9.69 16.85
N VAL A 403 -23.14 -10.14 15.63
CA VAL A 403 -23.70 -11.47 15.41
C VAL A 403 -22.67 -12.56 15.72
N TRP A 404 -21.41 -12.36 15.32
CA TRP A 404 -20.34 -13.30 15.62
C TRP A 404 -20.09 -13.46 17.12
N ALA A 405 -20.08 -12.37 17.88
CA ALA A 405 -19.94 -12.41 19.33
C ALA A 405 -21.04 -13.27 19.95
N GLN A 406 -22.30 -13.12 19.51
CA GLN A 406 -23.41 -13.93 20.01
C GLN A 406 -23.24 -15.42 19.67
N ILE A 407 -22.88 -15.74 18.43
CA ILE A 407 -22.66 -17.13 17.98
C ILE A 407 -21.51 -17.77 18.77
N ALA A 408 -20.37 -17.09 18.86
CA ALA A 408 -19.19 -17.60 19.54
C ALA A 408 -19.44 -17.78 21.04
N GLN A 409 -20.11 -16.84 21.70
CA GLN A 409 -20.46 -16.97 23.12
C GLN A 409 -21.48 -18.08 23.38
N ALA A 410 -22.47 -18.26 22.51
CA ALA A 410 -23.39 -19.38 22.62
C ALA A 410 -22.64 -20.72 22.54
N TYR A 411 -21.67 -20.83 21.63
CA TYR A 411 -20.86 -22.04 21.47
C TYR A 411 -19.91 -22.28 22.66
N LEU A 412 -19.15 -21.26 23.06
CA LEU A 412 -18.17 -21.34 24.14
C LEU A 412 -18.81 -21.64 25.50
N ASN A 413 -20.04 -21.16 25.73
CA ASN A 413 -20.80 -21.42 26.95
C ASN A 413 -21.66 -22.70 26.87
N GLY A 414 -21.51 -23.50 25.80
CA GLY A 414 -22.22 -24.77 25.64
C GLY A 414 -23.72 -24.67 25.37
N LYS A 415 -24.23 -23.48 24.99
CA LYS A 415 -25.66 -23.28 24.64
C LYS A 415 -26.03 -23.88 23.28
N ILE A 416 -25.05 -24.05 22.39
CA ILE A 416 -25.23 -24.70 21.09
C ILE A 416 -24.18 -25.78 20.89
N THR A 417 -24.55 -26.85 20.19
CA THR A 417 -23.65 -27.94 19.83
C THR A 417 -22.65 -27.53 18.75
N LYS A 418 -21.62 -28.35 18.54
CA LYS A 418 -20.66 -28.15 17.43
C LYS A 418 -21.34 -28.14 16.05
N ASP A 419 -22.38 -28.96 15.85
CA ASP A 419 -23.10 -29.04 14.58
C ASP A 419 -24.00 -27.81 14.37
N GLN A 420 -24.64 -27.32 15.44
CA GLN A 420 -25.37 -26.04 15.40
C GLN A 420 -24.42 -24.88 15.10
N PHE A 421 -23.27 -24.84 15.76
CA PHE A 421 -22.23 -23.86 15.50
C PHE A 421 -21.78 -23.90 14.03
N GLY A 422 -21.48 -25.09 13.49
CA GLY A 422 -21.13 -25.27 12.08
C GLY A 422 -22.16 -24.67 11.12
N ARG A 423 -23.45 -24.98 11.32
CA ARG A 423 -24.56 -24.42 10.52
C ARG A 423 -24.64 -22.88 10.62
N LEU A 424 -24.37 -22.32 11.80
CA LEU A 424 -24.33 -20.87 11.99
C LEU A 424 -23.15 -20.24 11.25
N ILE A 425 -21.97 -20.87 11.25
CA ILE A 425 -20.84 -20.39 10.45
C ILE A 425 -21.20 -20.43 8.96
N ASP A 426 -21.80 -21.52 8.50
CA ASP A 426 -22.19 -21.67 7.10
C ASP A 426 -23.20 -20.59 6.69
N SER A 427 -24.16 -20.25 7.57
CA SER A 427 -25.07 -19.13 7.33
C SER A 427 -24.35 -17.78 7.37
N LEU A 428 -23.42 -17.56 8.29
CA LEU A 428 -22.69 -16.30 8.47
C LEU A 428 -21.74 -16.01 7.30
N THR A 429 -21.15 -17.05 6.72
CA THR A 429 -20.15 -16.95 5.66
C THR A 429 -20.66 -17.36 4.28
N ALA A 430 -21.95 -17.65 4.13
CA ALA A 430 -22.53 -18.02 2.84
C ALA A 430 -22.25 -16.94 1.78
N PRO A 431 -22.03 -17.31 0.50
CA PRO A 431 -21.96 -16.34 -0.58
C PRO A 431 -23.22 -15.46 -0.61
N ILE A 432 -23.03 -14.14 -0.77
CA ILE A 432 -24.15 -13.23 -0.94
C ILE A 432 -24.62 -13.24 -2.40
N THR A 433 -25.91 -12.97 -2.60
CA THR A 433 -26.54 -12.89 -3.91
C THR A 433 -26.91 -11.44 -4.22
N PHE A 434 -26.63 -10.98 -5.43
CA PHE A 434 -26.90 -9.62 -5.88
C PHE A 434 -27.15 -9.58 -7.40
N THR A 435 -27.70 -8.47 -7.89
CA THR A 435 -27.96 -8.26 -9.32
C THR A 435 -26.71 -7.70 -9.99
N ASP A 436 -26.18 -8.39 -10.99
CA ASP A 436 -25.05 -7.88 -11.79
C ASP A 436 -25.49 -6.64 -12.59
N PRO A 437 -24.90 -5.45 -12.38
CA PRO A 437 -25.29 -4.23 -13.09
C PRO A 437 -25.01 -4.29 -14.59
N LEU A 438 -24.17 -5.23 -15.06
CA LEU A 438 -23.85 -5.38 -16.48
C LEU A 438 -24.89 -6.22 -17.24
N THR A 439 -25.47 -7.23 -16.60
CA THR A 439 -26.36 -8.20 -17.25
C THR A 439 -27.79 -8.17 -16.69
N ASN A 440 -28.00 -7.47 -15.57
CA ASN A 440 -29.25 -7.42 -14.82
C ASN A 440 -29.76 -8.80 -14.36
N THR A 441 -28.85 -9.75 -14.11
CA THR A 441 -29.16 -11.10 -13.62
C THR A 441 -28.62 -11.32 -12.21
N GLN A 442 -29.28 -12.19 -11.44
CA GLN A 442 -28.78 -12.60 -10.11
C GLN A 442 -27.46 -13.37 -10.23
N THR A 443 -26.51 -13.08 -9.35
CA THR A 443 -25.20 -13.73 -9.30
C THR A 443 -24.64 -13.75 -7.88
N THR A 444 -23.46 -14.35 -7.70
CA THR A 444 -22.68 -14.31 -6.45
C THR A 444 -21.26 -13.86 -6.75
N PHE A 445 -20.50 -13.51 -5.72
CA PHE A 445 -19.14 -13.02 -5.87
C PHE A 445 -18.16 -14.19 -6.06
N THR A 446 -18.11 -14.77 -7.26
CA THR A 446 -17.15 -15.83 -7.64
C THR A 446 -15.82 -15.25 -8.14
N LEU A 447 -14.81 -16.10 -8.32
CA LEU A 447 -13.53 -15.71 -8.91
C LEU A 447 -13.69 -15.13 -10.31
N GLU A 448 -14.49 -15.80 -11.14
CA GLU A 448 -14.77 -15.37 -12.52
C GLU A 448 -15.50 -14.02 -12.51
N TYR A 449 -16.42 -13.83 -11.57
CA TYR A 449 -17.11 -12.55 -11.41
C TYR A 449 -16.14 -11.44 -11.01
N ALA A 450 -15.25 -11.69 -10.04
CA ALA A 450 -14.28 -10.71 -9.58
C ALA A 450 -13.30 -10.28 -10.69
N VAL A 451 -12.81 -11.24 -11.49
CA VAL A 451 -11.98 -10.95 -12.68
C VAL A 451 -12.77 -10.13 -13.70
N LYS A 452 -14.03 -10.50 -13.97
CA LYS A 452 -14.89 -9.79 -14.93
C LYS A 452 -15.15 -8.34 -14.51
N ILE A 453 -15.49 -8.12 -13.24
CA ILE A 453 -16.02 -6.84 -12.76
C ILE A 453 -14.93 -5.83 -12.37
N SER A 454 -13.71 -6.29 -12.03
CA SER A 454 -12.63 -5.43 -11.53
C SER A 454 -12.32 -4.23 -12.44
N LYS A 455 -12.26 -4.45 -13.76
CA LYS A 455 -12.00 -3.35 -14.71
C LYS A 455 -13.10 -2.29 -14.72
N TYR A 456 -14.36 -2.68 -14.48
CA TYR A 456 -15.50 -1.76 -14.45
C TYR A 456 -15.58 -0.99 -13.14
N LEU A 457 -15.28 -1.64 -12.01
CA LEU A 457 -15.18 -0.96 -10.71
C LEU A 457 -14.13 0.15 -10.74
N ALA A 458 -13.00 -0.08 -11.43
CA ALA A 458 -11.94 0.91 -11.55
C ALA A 458 -12.31 2.12 -12.44
N SER A 459 -13.21 1.95 -13.42
CA SER A 459 -13.46 2.95 -14.47
C SER A 459 -14.86 3.59 -14.44
N ASP A 460 -15.85 2.95 -13.81
CA ASP A 460 -17.25 3.37 -13.84
C ASP A 460 -17.79 3.60 -12.41
N PRO A 461 -17.90 4.87 -11.99
CA PRO A 461 -18.42 5.23 -10.68
C PRO A 461 -19.86 4.76 -10.43
N SER A 462 -20.70 4.63 -11.47
CA SER A 462 -22.09 4.17 -11.32
C SER A 462 -22.13 2.68 -10.98
N ILE A 463 -21.34 1.86 -11.67
CA ILE A 463 -21.18 0.44 -11.37
C ILE A 463 -20.61 0.24 -9.96
N TYR A 464 -19.57 1.00 -9.62
CA TYR A 464 -18.99 0.99 -8.28
C TYR A 464 -20.03 1.27 -7.20
N GLN A 465 -20.75 2.40 -7.29
CA GLN A 465 -21.75 2.77 -6.28
C GLN A 465 -22.89 1.74 -6.18
N ASN A 466 -23.33 1.22 -7.33
CA ASN A 466 -24.38 0.21 -7.38
C ASN A 466 -23.96 -1.09 -6.66
N LEU A 467 -22.78 -1.63 -6.97
CA LEU A 467 -22.28 -2.87 -6.36
C LEU A 467 -21.97 -2.69 -4.88
N MET A 468 -21.32 -1.60 -4.49
CA MET A 468 -21.02 -1.33 -3.08
C MET A 468 -22.29 -1.32 -2.23
N ASN A 469 -23.37 -0.70 -2.72
CA ASN A 469 -24.65 -0.70 -2.01
C ASN A 469 -25.28 -2.11 -1.94
N GLN A 470 -25.36 -2.82 -3.07
CA GLN A 470 -25.91 -4.18 -3.08
C GLN A 470 -25.12 -5.14 -2.18
N TRP A 471 -23.78 -5.08 -2.19
CA TRP A 471 -22.93 -5.94 -1.36
C TRP A 471 -23.09 -5.65 0.12
N LYS A 472 -23.15 -4.37 0.54
CA LYS A 472 -23.41 -3.98 1.93
C LYS A 472 -24.76 -4.52 2.41
N ASP A 473 -25.82 -4.29 1.63
CA ASP A 473 -27.19 -4.67 2.02
C ASP A 473 -27.33 -6.20 2.10
N ALA A 474 -26.79 -6.93 1.12
CA ALA A 474 -26.84 -8.38 1.10
C ALA A 474 -25.96 -9.01 2.21
N ALA A 475 -24.79 -8.43 2.52
CA ALA A 475 -23.97 -8.87 3.65
C ALA A 475 -24.67 -8.65 5.00
N ARG A 476 -25.29 -7.49 5.21
CA ARG A 476 -26.10 -7.24 6.41
C ARG A 476 -27.24 -8.24 6.53
N ALA A 477 -27.98 -8.48 5.45
CA ALA A 477 -29.06 -9.48 5.44
C ALA A 477 -28.57 -10.88 5.80
N ARG A 478 -27.38 -11.29 5.30
CA ARG A 478 -26.73 -12.56 5.66
C ARG A 478 -26.44 -12.64 7.15
N TYR A 479 -25.92 -11.58 7.77
CA TYR A 479 -25.62 -11.58 9.20
C TYR A 479 -26.88 -11.65 10.05
N LEU A 480 -27.91 -10.88 9.70
CA LEU A 480 -29.21 -10.93 10.39
C LEU A 480 -29.85 -12.33 10.29
N LYS A 481 -29.75 -12.99 9.13
CA LYS A 481 -30.20 -14.37 8.96
C LYS A 481 -29.49 -15.34 9.91
N ALA A 482 -28.17 -15.20 10.08
CA ALA A 482 -27.42 -16.03 11.03
C ALA A 482 -27.83 -15.74 12.49
N ALA A 483 -28.13 -14.48 12.82
CA ALA A 483 -28.64 -14.10 14.13
C ALA A 483 -30.02 -14.72 14.42
N ASP A 484 -30.94 -14.69 13.45
CA ASP A 484 -32.26 -15.30 13.61
C ASP A 484 -32.19 -16.82 13.71
N LEU A 485 -31.27 -17.45 12.96
CA LEU A 485 -30.99 -18.87 13.11
C LEU A 485 -30.47 -19.21 14.53
N LEU A 486 -29.63 -18.37 15.11
CA LEU A 486 -29.15 -18.55 16.49
C LEU A 486 -30.31 -18.43 17.50
N LYS A 487 -31.20 -17.45 17.35
CA LYS A 487 -32.39 -17.30 18.20
C LYS A 487 -33.27 -18.56 18.16
N GLN A 488 -33.53 -19.08 16.96
CA GLN A 488 -34.27 -20.33 16.78
C GLN A 488 -33.59 -21.53 17.48
N MET A 489 -32.27 -21.60 17.44
CA MET A 489 -31.51 -22.70 18.09
C MET A 489 -31.45 -22.59 19.62
N THR A 490 -31.57 -21.38 20.17
CA THR A 490 -31.40 -21.11 21.60
C THR A 490 -32.69 -20.80 22.34
N GLY A 491 -33.79 -20.55 21.63
CA GLY A 491 -35.08 -20.13 22.20
C GLY A 491 -35.07 -18.71 22.77
N SER A 492 -34.14 -17.86 22.30
CA SER A 492 -33.90 -16.49 22.78
C SER A 492 -34.70 -15.43 22.03
#